data_AF-L8DEZ2-F1
#
_entry.id   AF-L8DEZ2-F1
#
_cell.length_a   1.000
_cell.length_b   1.000
_cell.length_c   1.000
_cell.angle_alpha   90.00
_cell.angle_beta   90.00
_cell.angle_gamma   90.00
#
_symmetry.space_group_name_H-M   'P 1'
#
loop_
_entity.id
_entity.type
_entity.pdbx_description
1 polymer ?
#
loop_
_entity_poly.entity_id
_entity_poly.type
_entity_poly.pdbx_seq_one_letter_code
_entity_poly.pdbx_strand_id
1 'polypeptide(L)'
;MARSLDAGSVAHSPRRGLTAAGTAVMVLGLVAGWVVVYFIGLVGALWRFREPNALAPTLTLSDQWMDLAVGLVQVTVGAAAIAAVYFVRRRTLPAVWPLRSGTALEAAVTWCAAIGAASALLLVLSRMDVLRFSFSIPASVESDWLAVVSALAVGLREEPILVALPVLLLVGRLPIWGIILLSATMRGLLYVYFGGGGFLWAVCWGAAAVWVFYRYRRLWVLIAVHGFVMNVQVFDRVIPSENAATIMQWVNILILFTALLWWVTPRALDSFLPNTVAVRYGDATVEATPMVAEVVLNPEKLDPDSPRRSPPVKP
;
A
#
# COMPACT_ATOMS: atom_id res chain seq x y z
N MET A 1 -31.47 49.50 -12.52
CA MET A 1 -32.44 48.44 -12.17
C MET A 1 -32.98 47.82 -13.45
N ALA A 2 -32.47 46.64 -13.83
CA ALA A 2 -33.12 45.71 -14.76
C ALA A 2 -32.52 44.33 -14.48
N ARG A 3 -33.35 43.42 -13.97
CA ARG A 3 -33.00 42.02 -13.67
C ARG A 3 -32.93 41.23 -14.98
N SER A 4 -31.83 40.53 -15.24
CA SER A 4 -31.84 39.38 -16.14
C SER A 4 -31.80 38.11 -15.30
N LEU A 5 -32.98 37.55 -15.05
CA LEU A 5 -33.16 36.21 -14.55
C LEU A 5 -32.97 35.21 -15.69
N ASP A 6 -32.30 34.11 -15.36
CA ASP A 6 -32.56 32.75 -15.84
C ASP A 6 -32.56 32.48 -17.36
N ALA A 7 -31.39 32.03 -17.82
CA ALA A 7 -31.30 30.88 -18.73
C ALA A 7 -30.24 29.95 -18.11
N GLY A 8 -30.58 28.80 -17.52
CA GLY A 8 -31.51 27.81 -18.04
C GLY A 8 -30.77 26.85 -19.00
N SER A 9 -29.73 26.17 -18.52
CA SER A 9 -29.36 24.80 -18.93
C SER A 9 -28.08 24.36 -18.23
N VAL A 10 -28.13 24.15 -16.90
CA VAL A 10 -27.24 23.16 -16.30
C VAL A 10 -27.74 21.81 -16.80
N ALA A 11 -27.24 21.42 -17.97
CA ALA A 11 -27.40 20.10 -18.52
C ALA A 11 -26.99 19.11 -17.43
N HIS A 12 -28.00 18.55 -16.75
CA HIS A 12 -27.86 17.32 -16.02
C HIS A 12 -27.57 16.26 -17.08
N SER A 13 -26.31 16.20 -17.51
CA SER A 13 -25.79 15.07 -18.24
C SER A 13 -26.19 13.85 -17.42
N PRO A 14 -27.00 12.93 -17.99
CA PRO A 14 -27.32 11.70 -17.30
C PRO A 14 -25.99 10.96 -17.20
N ARG A 15 -25.31 11.12 -16.07
CA ARG A 15 -24.36 10.14 -15.57
C ARG A 15 -25.15 8.84 -15.60
N ARG A 16 -24.96 8.03 -16.65
CA ARG A 16 -25.43 6.64 -16.72
C ARG A 16 -24.91 5.99 -15.44
N GLY A 17 -25.76 6.01 -14.43
CA GLY A 17 -25.42 5.67 -13.07
C GLY A 17 -25.00 4.22 -13.05
N LEU A 18 -23.79 3.98 -12.58
CA LEU A 18 -23.33 2.67 -12.19
C LEU A 18 -24.37 2.07 -11.25
N THR A 19 -25.07 1.03 -11.71
CA THR A 19 -26.10 0.40 -10.88
C THR A 19 -25.42 -0.29 -9.71
N ALA A 20 -26.02 -0.19 -8.51
CA ALA A 20 -25.52 -0.90 -7.33
C ALA A 20 -25.36 -2.41 -7.59
N ALA A 21 -26.28 -2.98 -8.39
CA ALA A 21 -26.21 -4.36 -8.87
C ALA A 21 -24.93 -4.64 -9.69
N GLY A 22 -24.56 -3.76 -10.61
CA GLY A 22 -23.34 -3.90 -11.40
C GLY A 22 -22.08 -3.88 -10.52
N THR A 23 -22.02 -2.98 -9.55
CA THR A 23 -20.91 -2.94 -8.57
C THR A 23 -20.86 -4.21 -7.73
N ALA A 24 -22.00 -4.71 -7.26
CA ALA A 24 -22.08 -5.94 -6.47
C ALA A 24 -21.59 -7.16 -7.28
N VAL A 25 -22.00 -7.29 -8.54
CA VAL A 25 -21.52 -8.37 -9.44
C VAL A 25 -20.01 -8.30 -9.63
N MET A 26 -19.43 -7.10 -9.77
CA MET A 26 -17.98 -6.94 -9.90
C MET A 26 -17.22 -7.32 -8.63
N VAL A 27 -17.75 -6.96 -7.46
CA VAL A 27 -17.17 -7.36 -6.16
C VAL A 27 -17.26 -8.87 -5.99
N LEU A 28 -18.42 -9.48 -6.24
CA LEU A 28 -18.61 -10.93 -6.13
C LEU A 28 -17.72 -11.69 -7.12
N GLY A 29 -17.63 -11.22 -8.37
CA GLY A 29 -16.75 -11.81 -9.38
C GLY A 29 -15.27 -11.71 -9.01
N LEU A 30 -14.84 -10.57 -8.42
CA LEU A 30 -13.49 -10.40 -7.90
C LEU A 30 -13.20 -11.37 -6.75
N VAL A 31 -14.12 -11.48 -5.78
CA VAL A 31 -13.97 -12.39 -4.63
C VAL A 31 -13.97 -13.84 -5.10
N ALA A 32 -14.89 -14.24 -5.97
CA ALA A 32 -14.95 -15.60 -6.51
C ALA A 32 -13.68 -15.95 -7.30
N GLY A 33 -13.22 -15.06 -8.19
CA GLY A 33 -11.98 -15.24 -8.93
C GLY A 33 -10.76 -15.35 -8.00
N TRP A 34 -10.68 -14.51 -6.97
CA TRP A 34 -9.63 -14.61 -5.95
C TRP A 34 -9.68 -15.94 -5.18
N VAL A 35 -10.86 -16.39 -4.75
CA VAL A 35 -11.02 -17.69 -4.07
C VAL A 35 -10.52 -18.82 -4.95
N VAL A 36 -10.84 -18.82 -6.25
CA VAL A 36 -10.35 -19.83 -7.20
C VAL A 36 -8.83 -19.79 -7.32
N VAL A 37 -8.26 -18.60 -7.52
CA VAL A 37 -6.81 -18.41 -7.71
C VAL A 37 -6.02 -18.82 -6.46
N TYR A 38 -6.54 -18.53 -5.27
CA TYR A 38 -5.88 -18.81 -4.00
C TYR A 38 -6.46 -19.99 -3.24
N PHE A 39 -7.25 -20.85 -3.88
CA PHE A 39 -8.00 -21.93 -3.20
C PHE A 39 -7.09 -22.81 -2.34
N ILE A 40 -5.98 -23.29 -2.91
CA ILE A 40 -5.00 -24.14 -2.20
C ILE A 40 -4.43 -23.40 -0.99
N GLY A 41 -4.05 -22.13 -1.16
CA GLY A 41 -3.53 -21.30 -0.07
C GLY A 41 -4.55 -21.08 1.04
N LEU A 42 -5.83 -20.85 0.69
CA LEU A 42 -6.91 -20.68 1.67
C LEU A 42 -7.20 -21.95 2.45
N VAL A 43 -7.29 -23.10 1.76
CA VAL A 43 -7.51 -24.40 2.42
C VAL A 43 -6.34 -24.72 3.34
N GLY A 44 -5.11 -24.54 2.87
CA GLY A 44 -3.91 -24.71 3.69
C GLY A 44 -3.90 -23.77 4.89
N ALA A 45 -4.32 -22.51 4.71
CA ALA A 45 -4.36 -21.54 5.79
C ALA A 45 -5.38 -21.91 6.88
N LEU A 46 -6.58 -22.35 6.47
CA LEU A 46 -7.63 -22.82 7.38
C LEU A 46 -7.25 -24.11 8.09
N TRP A 47 -6.64 -25.05 7.38
CA TRP A 47 -6.15 -26.29 7.96
C TRP A 47 -5.10 -26.00 9.04
N ARG A 48 -4.12 -25.14 8.76
CA ARG A 48 -3.08 -24.78 9.71
C ARG A 48 -3.60 -23.96 10.89
N PHE A 49 -4.61 -23.12 10.67
CA PHE A 49 -5.31 -22.42 11.75
C PHE A 49 -6.02 -23.40 12.70
N ARG A 50 -6.61 -24.47 12.16
CA ARG A 50 -7.26 -25.54 12.95
C ARG A 50 -6.24 -26.44 13.66
N GLU A 51 -5.10 -26.70 13.04
CA GLU A 51 -4.04 -27.58 13.53
C GLU A 51 -2.74 -26.79 13.80
N PRO A 52 -2.73 -25.86 14.78
CA PRO A 52 -1.58 -24.96 15.00
C PRO A 52 -0.31 -25.70 15.44
N ASN A 53 -0.47 -26.89 16.04
CA ASN A 53 0.62 -27.73 16.54
C ASN A 53 1.10 -28.77 15.51
N ALA A 54 0.53 -28.79 14.30
CA ALA A 54 0.99 -29.70 13.27
C ALA A 54 2.48 -29.46 12.97
N LEU A 55 3.21 -30.54 12.68
CA LEU A 55 4.62 -30.43 12.30
C LEU A 55 4.79 -29.54 11.07
N ALA A 56 5.95 -28.89 10.96
CA ALA A 56 6.27 -28.13 9.76
C ALA A 56 6.39 -29.10 8.57
N PRO A 57 5.76 -28.78 7.41
CA PRO A 57 5.92 -29.61 6.24
C PRO A 57 7.37 -29.52 5.74
N THR A 58 7.89 -30.65 5.26
CA THR A 58 9.14 -30.70 4.51
C THR A 58 8.80 -30.67 3.03
N LEU A 59 9.16 -29.59 2.35
CA LEU A 59 8.88 -29.39 0.93
C LEU A 59 9.98 -30.04 0.10
N THR A 60 9.62 -31.08 -0.64
CA THR A 60 10.53 -31.71 -1.61
C THR A 60 10.87 -30.73 -2.73
N LEU A 61 11.90 -31.05 -3.52
CA LEU A 61 12.23 -30.29 -4.72
C LEU A 61 11.05 -30.19 -5.69
N SER A 62 10.28 -31.28 -5.83
CA SER A 62 9.07 -31.33 -6.66
C SER A 62 7.98 -30.38 -6.16
N ASP A 63 7.76 -30.32 -4.84
CA ASP A 63 6.76 -29.43 -4.24
C ASP A 63 7.12 -27.96 -4.48
N GLN A 64 8.40 -27.61 -4.37
CA GLN A 64 8.88 -26.24 -4.59
C GLN A 64 8.75 -25.81 -6.06
N TRP A 65 9.02 -26.72 -7.01
CA TRP A 65 8.77 -26.46 -8.43
C TRP A 65 7.28 -26.30 -8.73
N MET A 66 6.43 -27.10 -8.09
CA MET A 66 4.98 -26.98 -8.23
C MET A 66 4.48 -25.64 -7.67
N ASP A 67 4.97 -25.20 -6.51
CA ASP A 67 4.63 -23.90 -5.93
C ASP A 67 5.04 -22.75 -6.86
N LEU A 68 6.24 -22.83 -7.46
CA LEU A 68 6.69 -21.84 -8.43
C LEU A 68 5.82 -21.83 -9.70
N ALA A 69 5.42 -23.00 -10.20
CA ALA A 69 4.53 -23.12 -11.35
C ALA A 69 3.15 -22.52 -11.06
N VAL A 70 2.57 -22.82 -9.89
CA VAL A 70 1.32 -22.21 -9.42
C VAL A 70 1.50 -20.69 -9.30
N GLY A 71 2.61 -20.23 -8.71
CA GLY A 71 2.94 -18.82 -8.62
C GLY A 71 2.99 -18.12 -9.98
N LEU A 72 3.61 -18.75 -10.98
CA LEU A 72 3.67 -18.23 -12.35
C LEU A 72 2.28 -18.11 -12.98
N VAL A 73 1.41 -19.11 -12.78
CA VAL A 73 0.02 -19.06 -13.25
C VAL A 73 -0.71 -17.90 -12.58
N GLN A 74 -0.58 -17.73 -11.27
CA GLN A 74 -1.20 -16.64 -10.52
C GLN A 74 -0.71 -15.26 -11.02
N VAL A 75 0.59 -15.09 -11.22
CA VAL A 75 1.18 -13.86 -11.79
C VAL A 75 0.59 -13.57 -13.17
N THR A 76 0.51 -14.59 -14.03
CA THR A 76 0.00 -14.46 -15.40
C THR A 76 -1.48 -14.07 -15.40
N VAL A 77 -2.30 -14.73 -14.58
CA VAL A 77 -3.72 -14.42 -14.41
C VAL A 77 -3.91 -13.01 -13.87
N GLY A 78 -3.13 -12.61 -12.86
CA GLY A 78 -3.18 -11.26 -12.30
C GLY A 78 -2.81 -10.18 -13.32
N ALA A 79 -1.74 -10.39 -14.08
CA ALA A 79 -1.31 -9.47 -15.13
C ALA A 79 -2.36 -9.35 -16.24
N ALA A 80 -2.92 -10.48 -16.69
CA ALA A 80 -3.98 -10.50 -17.71
C ALA A 80 -5.25 -9.79 -17.22
N ALA A 81 -5.68 -10.02 -15.98
CA ALA A 81 -6.84 -9.38 -15.39
C ALA A 81 -6.65 -7.85 -15.25
N ILE A 82 -5.49 -7.42 -14.77
CA ILE A 82 -5.13 -5.99 -14.71
C ILE A 82 -5.15 -5.37 -16.09
N ALA A 83 -4.50 -6.01 -17.07
CA ALA A 83 -4.45 -5.50 -18.44
C ALA A 83 -5.86 -5.37 -19.02
N ALA A 84 -6.70 -6.40 -18.88
CA ALA A 84 -8.09 -6.37 -19.34
C ALA A 84 -8.88 -5.21 -18.70
N VAL A 85 -8.86 -5.09 -17.37
CA VAL A 85 -9.57 -4.01 -16.67
C VAL A 85 -9.03 -2.64 -17.05
N TYR A 86 -7.70 -2.50 -17.15
CA TYR A 86 -7.07 -1.26 -17.58
C TYR A 86 -7.52 -0.87 -18.99
N PHE A 87 -7.49 -1.80 -19.95
CA PHE A 87 -7.90 -1.52 -21.34
C PHE A 87 -9.39 -1.18 -21.45
N VAL A 88 -10.27 -1.93 -20.77
CA VAL A 88 -11.71 -1.64 -20.73
C VAL A 88 -11.97 -0.26 -20.12
N ARG A 89 -11.23 0.11 -19.07
CA ARG A 89 -11.49 1.35 -18.32
C ARG A 89 -10.58 2.52 -18.68
N ARG A 90 -9.65 2.39 -19.62
CA ARG A 90 -8.58 3.38 -19.92
C ARG A 90 -9.09 4.81 -20.12
N ARG A 91 -10.28 4.98 -20.70
CA ARG A 91 -10.91 6.28 -20.95
C ARG A 91 -11.60 6.87 -19.71
N THR A 92 -12.00 6.03 -18.76
CA THR A 92 -12.77 6.42 -17.57
C THR A 92 -11.90 6.57 -16.33
N LEU A 93 -10.80 5.80 -16.22
CA LEU A 93 -9.90 5.85 -15.05
C LEU A 93 -9.34 7.25 -14.76
N PRO A 94 -8.91 8.05 -15.75
CA PRO A 94 -8.38 9.39 -15.48
C PRO A 94 -9.37 10.33 -14.80
N ALA A 95 -10.68 10.13 -14.99
CA ALA A 95 -11.73 10.98 -14.41
C ALA A 95 -12.07 10.63 -12.96
N VAL A 96 -11.74 9.41 -12.50
CA VAL A 96 -12.12 8.92 -11.16
C VAL A 96 -10.92 8.67 -10.24
N TRP A 97 -9.71 8.62 -10.81
CA TRP A 97 -8.49 8.38 -10.06
C TRP A 97 -7.89 9.72 -9.61
N PRO A 98 -7.49 9.90 -8.34
CA PRO A 98 -6.67 11.04 -7.96
C PRO A 98 -5.41 11.17 -8.82
N LEU A 99 -4.96 12.41 -8.97
CA LEU A 99 -3.68 12.72 -9.58
C LEU A 99 -2.56 11.98 -8.84
N ARG A 100 -1.61 11.44 -9.61
CA ARG A 100 -0.40 10.83 -9.05
C ARG A 100 0.32 11.89 -8.24
N SER A 101 0.78 11.49 -7.06
CA SER A 101 1.69 12.27 -6.25
C SER A 101 2.93 11.49 -5.91
N GLY A 102 3.98 12.21 -5.57
CA GLY A 102 5.12 11.67 -4.85
C GLY A 102 6.06 10.81 -5.67
N THR A 103 7.23 10.62 -5.07
CA THR A 103 8.33 9.85 -5.65
C THR A 103 8.17 8.35 -5.40
N ALA A 104 9.01 7.54 -6.05
CA ALA A 104 9.09 6.11 -5.75
C ALA A 104 9.63 5.87 -4.34
N LEU A 105 10.58 6.72 -3.90
CA LEU A 105 11.13 6.69 -2.55
C LEU A 105 10.04 6.94 -1.51
N GLU A 106 9.20 7.96 -1.67
CA GLU A 106 8.08 8.21 -0.76
C GLU A 106 7.10 7.04 -0.69
N ALA A 107 6.80 6.40 -1.83
CA ALA A 107 5.94 5.22 -1.86
C ALA A 107 6.57 4.06 -1.09
N ALA A 108 7.87 3.81 -1.27
CA ALA A 108 8.62 2.77 -0.58
C ALA A 108 8.68 3.04 0.93
N VAL A 109 9.05 4.25 1.34
CA VAL A 109 9.12 4.66 2.75
C VAL A 109 7.76 4.54 3.41
N THR A 110 6.69 5.01 2.76
CA THR A 110 5.34 4.92 3.34
C THR A 110 4.89 3.47 3.48
N TRP A 111 5.27 2.62 2.53
CA TRP A 111 4.93 1.20 2.58
C TRP A 111 5.69 0.46 3.67
N CYS A 112 7.01 0.70 3.80
CA CYS A 112 7.83 0.21 4.90
C CYS A 112 7.34 0.72 6.27
N ALA A 113 6.97 2.00 6.36
CA ALA A 113 6.40 2.59 7.57
C ALA A 113 5.10 1.86 7.97
N ALA A 114 4.22 1.56 7.02
CA ALA A 114 2.99 0.83 7.29
C ALA A 114 3.25 -0.60 7.79
N ILE A 115 4.23 -1.30 7.21
CA ILE A 115 4.67 -2.63 7.69
C ILE A 115 5.18 -2.51 9.13
N GLY A 116 6.04 -1.52 9.41
CA GLY A 116 6.58 -1.27 10.75
C GLY A 116 5.46 -0.98 11.76
N ALA A 117 4.51 -0.11 11.42
CA ALA A 117 3.37 0.23 12.27
C ALA A 117 2.47 -0.98 12.54
N ALA A 118 2.15 -1.78 11.52
CA ALA A 118 1.34 -2.99 11.69
C ALA A 118 2.04 -4.01 12.59
N SER A 119 3.36 -4.18 12.43
CA SER A 119 4.17 -5.10 13.23
C SER A 119 4.26 -4.63 14.70
N ALA A 120 4.46 -3.33 14.92
CA ALA A 120 4.47 -2.74 16.26
C ALA A 120 3.11 -2.87 16.97
N LEU A 121 2.01 -2.60 16.26
CA LEU A 121 0.65 -2.74 16.79
C LEU A 121 0.39 -4.17 17.26
N LEU A 122 0.74 -5.17 16.46
CA LEU A 122 0.56 -6.57 16.85
C LEU A 122 1.44 -6.99 18.01
N LEU A 123 2.69 -6.49 18.06
CA LEU A 123 3.56 -6.78 19.19
C LEU A 123 2.90 -6.28 20.48
N VAL A 124 2.32 -5.09 20.47
CA VAL A 124 1.57 -4.54 21.61
C VAL A 124 0.34 -5.39 21.93
N LEU A 125 -0.48 -5.73 20.94
CA LEU A 125 -1.69 -6.57 21.13
C LEU A 125 -1.37 -7.97 21.65
N SER A 126 -0.26 -8.55 21.19
CA SER A 126 0.24 -9.84 21.65
C SER A 126 0.77 -9.77 23.08
N ARG A 127 1.45 -8.68 23.46
CA ARG A 127 1.93 -8.47 24.84
C ARG A 127 0.80 -8.22 25.83
N MET A 128 -0.35 -7.73 25.36
CA MET A 128 -1.57 -7.58 26.16
C MET A 128 -2.45 -8.84 26.17
N ASP A 129 -2.02 -9.95 25.57
CA ASP A 129 -2.78 -11.21 25.40
C ASP A 129 -4.17 -11.02 24.75
N VAL A 130 -4.34 -9.94 23.96
CA VAL A 130 -5.58 -9.65 23.23
C VAL A 130 -5.68 -10.49 21.96
N LEU A 131 -4.55 -10.68 21.27
CA LEU A 131 -4.44 -11.50 20.06
C LEU A 131 -3.15 -12.29 20.09
N ARG A 132 -3.26 -13.61 19.89
CA ARG A 132 -2.09 -14.47 19.73
C ARG A 132 -1.62 -14.44 18.27
N PHE A 133 -0.35 -14.12 18.10
CA PHE A 133 0.39 -14.32 16.86
C PHE A 133 1.18 -15.62 17.00
N SER A 134 0.66 -16.68 16.41
CA SER A 134 1.37 -17.96 16.40
C SER A 134 2.33 -17.92 15.23
N PHE A 135 3.62 -17.72 15.50
CA PHE A 135 4.64 -17.97 14.49
C PHE A 135 4.51 -19.43 14.09
N SER A 136 4.02 -19.69 12.88
CA SER A 136 3.99 -21.04 12.34
C SER A 136 5.45 -21.46 12.12
N ILE A 137 5.79 -22.66 12.58
CA ILE A 137 7.12 -23.23 12.32
C ILE A 137 7.27 -23.26 10.79
N PRO A 138 8.27 -22.56 10.23
CA PRO A 138 8.42 -22.47 8.79
C PRO A 138 8.67 -23.86 8.20
N ALA A 139 8.15 -24.09 7.00
CA ALA A 139 8.42 -25.31 6.25
C ALA A 139 9.94 -25.46 6.03
N SER A 140 10.46 -26.67 6.22
CA SER A 140 11.82 -27.00 5.76
C SER A 140 11.79 -27.21 4.25
N VAL A 141 12.83 -26.74 3.56
CA VAL A 141 12.92 -26.79 2.09
C VAL A 141 14.17 -27.57 1.70
N GLU A 142 14.05 -28.37 0.65
CA GLU A 142 15.19 -29.11 0.06
C GLU A 142 16.10 -28.21 -0.79
N SER A 143 15.60 -27.06 -1.28
CA SER A 143 16.33 -26.18 -2.19
C SER A 143 16.25 -24.71 -1.79
N ASP A 144 17.33 -24.24 -1.21
CA ASP A 144 17.49 -22.87 -0.73
C ASP A 144 17.24 -21.81 -1.80
N TRP A 145 17.76 -22.02 -3.02
CA TRP A 145 17.63 -21.05 -4.10
C TRP A 145 16.18 -20.97 -4.60
N LEU A 146 15.43 -22.08 -4.63
CA LEU A 146 14.02 -22.09 -4.99
C LEU A 146 13.18 -21.37 -3.94
N ALA A 147 13.51 -21.51 -2.66
CA ALA A 147 12.85 -20.78 -1.58
C ALA A 147 13.03 -19.26 -1.74
N VAL A 148 14.25 -18.80 -2.06
CA VAL A 148 14.57 -17.39 -2.34
C VAL A 148 13.79 -16.87 -3.56
N VAL A 149 13.80 -17.60 -4.67
CA VAL A 149 13.07 -17.23 -5.89
C VAL A 149 11.57 -17.16 -5.62
N SER A 150 11.01 -18.14 -4.92
CA SER A 150 9.59 -18.19 -4.58
C SER A 150 9.21 -17.01 -3.67
N ALA A 151 10.06 -16.65 -2.71
CA ALA A 151 9.87 -15.48 -1.85
C ALA A 151 9.88 -14.16 -2.62
N LEU A 152 10.75 -14.01 -3.62
CA LEU A 152 10.79 -12.82 -4.48
C LEU A 152 9.49 -12.72 -5.30
N ALA A 153 8.98 -13.87 -5.75
CA ALA A 153 7.77 -13.96 -6.55
C ALA A 153 6.49 -13.65 -5.77
N VAL A 154 6.48 -13.70 -4.43
CA VAL A 154 5.28 -13.39 -3.62
C VAL A 154 4.76 -11.98 -3.91
N GLY A 155 5.64 -10.97 -4.02
CA GLY A 155 5.24 -9.61 -4.37
C GLY A 155 4.58 -9.53 -5.75
N LEU A 156 5.13 -10.25 -6.73
CA LEU A 156 4.56 -10.33 -8.10
C LEU A 156 3.21 -11.05 -8.12
N ARG A 157 3.03 -12.03 -7.24
CA ARG A 157 1.83 -12.86 -7.15
C ARG A 157 0.68 -12.10 -6.51
N GLU A 158 0.95 -11.41 -5.40
CA GLU A 158 -0.08 -10.86 -4.53
C GLU A 158 -0.48 -9.43 -4.86
N GLU A 159 0.48 -8.54 -5.10
CA GLU A 159 0.19 -7.11 -5.29
C GLU A 159 -0.70 -6.82 -6.52
N PRO A 160 -0.49 -7.49 -7.67
CA PRO A 160 -1.40 -7.34 -8.79
C PRO A 160 -2.86 -7.69 -8.46
N ILE A 161 -3.09 -8.84 -7.82
CA ILE A 161 -4.43 -9.40 -7.63
C ILE A 161 -5.14 -8.79 -6.42
N LEU A 162 -4.41 -8.59 -5.32
CA LEU A 162 -4.98 -8.12 -4.07
C LEU A 162 -5.04 -6.59 -3.97
N VAL A 163 -4.23 -5.87 -4.76
CA VAL A 163 -4.10 -4.41 -4.63
C VAL A 163 -4.46 -3.68 -5.91
N ALA A 164 -3.77 -3.96 -7.01
CA ALA A 164 -4.00 -3.21 -8.23
C ALA A 164 -5.35 -3.54 -8.87
N LEU A 165 -5.70 -4.82 -8.97
CA LEU A 165 -6.95 -5.26 -9.60
C LEU A 165 -8.20 -4.70 -8.88
N PRO A 166 -8.35 -4.78 -7.55
CA PRO A 166 -9.53 -4.23 -6.85
C PRO A 166 -9.65 -2.72 -7.02
N VAL A 167 -8.52 -1.99 -6.94
CA VAL A 167 -8.50 -0.54 -7.17
C VAL A 167 -8.90 -0.21 -8.60
N LEU A 168 -8.26 -0.83 -9.59
CA LEU A 168 -8.55 -0.59 -11.00
C LEU A 168 -9.98 -0.96 -11.38
N LEU A 169 -10.55 -1.98 -10.75
CA LEU A 169 -11.90 -2.46 -11.03
C LEU A 169 -12.97 -1.56 -10.39
N LEU A 170 -12.74 -1.13 -9.15
CA LEU A 170 -13.79 -0.55 -8.29
C LEU A 170 -13.63 0.95 -8.03
N VAL A 171 -12.50 1.58 -8.39
CA VAL A 171 -12.35 3.04 -8.25
C VAL A 171 -13.43 3.78 -9.03
N GLY A 172 -14.09 4.75 -8.39
CA GLY A 172 -15.26 5.46 -8.91
C GLY A 172 -16.58 4.69 -8.81
N ARG A 173 -16.57 3.45 -8.30
CA ARG A 173 -17.77 2.65 -7.98
C ARG A 173 -17.96 2.48 -6.48
N LEU A 174 -16.87 2.33 -5.74
CA LEU A 174 -16.84 2.28 -4.29
C LEU A 174 -15.98 3.42 -3.74
N PRO A 175 -16.29 3.92 -2.53
CA PRO A 175 -15.35 4.76 -1.82
C PRO A 175 -14.07 3.97 -1.51
N ILE A 176 -12.93 4.65 -1.45
CA ILE A 176 -11.62 4.01 -1.30
C ILE A 176 -11.54 3.11 -0.06
N TRP A 177 -12.18 3.49 1.05
CA TRP A 177 -12.21 2.69 2.27
C TRP A 177 -12.88 1.33 2.07
N GLY A 178 -13.87 1.23 1.17
CA GLY A 178 -14.52 -0.04 0.85
C GLY A 178 -13.62 -0.98 0.04
N ILE A 179 -12.82 -0.42 -0.87
CA ILE A 179 -11.81 -1.16 -1.63
C ILE A 179 -10.69 -1.64 -0.69
N ILE A 180 -10.22 -0.74 0.20
CA ILE A 180 -9.25 -1.05 1.25
C ILE A 180 -9.73 -2.23 2.09
N LEU A 181 -10.96 -2.16 2.63
CA LEU A 181 -11.51 -3.22 3.48
C LEU A 181 -11.58 -4.55 2.73
N LEU A 182 -12.13 -4.56 1.51
CA LEU A 182 -12.24 -5.77 0.68
C LEU A 182 -10.89 -6.45 0.46
N SER A 183 -9.92 -5.70 -0.09
CA SER A 183 -8.57 -6.18 -0.37
C SER A 183 -7.83 -6.64 0.89
N ALA A 184 -7.96 -5.87 1.97
CA ALA A 184 -7.32 -6.17 3.25
C ALA A 184 -7.86 -7.46 3.85
N THR A 185 -9.19 -7.67 3.83
CA THR A 185 -9.81 -8.90 4.32
C THR A 185 -9.41 -10.11 3.47
N MET A 186 -9.42 -9.98 2.14
CA MET A 186 -8.95 -11.05 1.24
C MET A 186 -7.51 -11.44 1.57
N ARG A 187 -6.61 -10.47 1.74
CA ARG A 187 -5.23 -10.75 2.18
C ARG A 187 -5.22 -11.40 3.56
N GLY A 188 -5.93 -10.84 4.53
CA GLY A 188 -6.02 -11.36 5.89
C GLY A 188 -6.34 -12.85 5.95
N LEU A 189 -7.32 -13.29 5.14
CA LEU A 189 -7.74 -14.68 5.08
C LEU A 189 -6.64 -15.64 4.58
N LEU A 190 -5.71 -15.17 3.74
CA LEU A 190 -4.56 -15.96 3.33
C LEU A 190 -3.58 -16.19 4.48
N TYR A 191 -3.56 -15.32 5.49
CA TYR A 191 -2.59 -15.33 6.59
C TYR A 191 -3.19 -15.78 7.93
N VAL A 192 -4.41 -16.30 7.93
CA VAL A 192 -5.06 -16.81 9.15
C VAL A 192 -4.30 -18.00 9.77
N TYR A 193 -3.42 -18.67 9.03
CA TYR A 193 -2.55 -19.73 9.57
C TYR A 193 -1.55 -19.27 10.63
N PHE A 194 -1.33 -17.96 10.76
CA PHE A 194 -0.58 -17.36 11.87
C PHE A 194 -1.49 -16.99 13.07
N GLY A 195 -2.74 -17.46 13.08
CA GLY A 195 -3.75 -17.14 14.09
C GLY A 195 -4.47 -15.81 13.82
N GLY A 196 -5.26 -15.37 14.81
CA GLY A 196 -5.98 -14.09 14.74
C GLY A 196 -5.05 -12.87 14.60
N GLY A 197 -3.86 -12.93 15.21
CA GLY A 197 -2.82 -11.91 15.02
C GLY A 197 -2.30 -11.86 13.58
N GLY A 198 -2.13 -13.02 12.94
CA GLY A 198 -1.75 -13.16 11.54
C GLY A 198 -2.73 -12.51 10.56
N PHE A 199 -4.02 -12.79 10.78
CA PHE A 199 -5.10 -12.15 10.03
C PHE A 199 -5.03 -10.62 10.15
N LEU A 200 -4.97 -10.09 11.38
CA LEU A 200 -4.95 -8.65 11.61
C LEU A 200 -3.70 -7.99 11.02
N TRP A 201 -2.54 -8.65 11.12
CA TRP A 201 -1.30 -8.21 10.48
C TRP A 201 -1.48 -7.98 8.98
N ALA A 202 -1.99 -9.00 8.31
CA ALA A 202 -2.17 -9.00 6.87
C ALA A 202 -3.30 -8.05 6.44
N VAL A 203 -4.32 -7.81 7.28
CA VAL A 203 -5.34 -6.78 7.07
C VAL A 203 -4.71 -5.39 7.13
N CYS A 204 -3.97 -5.05 8.18
CA CYS A 204 -3.33 -3.73 8.31
C CYS A 204 -2.38 -3.47 7.15
N TRP A 205 -1.60 -4.48 6.79
CA TRP A 205 -0.68 -4.40 5.67
C TRP A 205 -1.42 -4.26 4.34
N GLY A 206 -2.38 -5.14 4.03
CA GLY A 206 -3.17 -5.07 2.80
C GLY A 206 -3.92 -3.75 2.64
N ALA A 207 -4.44 -3.19 3.74
CA ALA A 207 -5.10 -1.89 3.74
C ALA A 207 -4.15 -0.76 3.32
N ALA A 208 -2.94 -0.74 3.91
CA ALA A 208 -1.93 0.22 3.53
C ALA A 208 -1.44 0.01 2.09
N ALA A 209 -1.39 -1.21 1.58
CA ALA A 209 -0.97 -1.52 0.22
C ALA A 209 -1.90 -0.82 -0.79
N VAL A 210 -3.20 -0.98 -0.58
CA VAL A 210 -4.24 -0.34 -1.38
C VAL A 210 -4.14 1.17 -1.32
N TRP A 211 -3.95 1.74 -0.13
CA TRP A 211 -3.81 3.17 0.03
C TRP A 211 -2.56 3.71 -0.68
N VAL A 212 -1.40 3.07 -0.52
CA VAL A 212 -0.14 3.45 -1.17
C VAL A 212 -0.29 3.34 -2.69
N PHE A 213 -0.86 2.25 -3.21
CA PHE A 213 -1.09 2.10 -4.64
C PHE A 213 -2.04 3.17 -5.18
N TYR A 214 -3.15 3.41 -4.48
CA TYR A 214 -4.14 4.42 -4.86
C TYR A 214 -3.52 5.83 -4.93
N ARG A 215 -2.65 6.17 -3.96
CA ARG A 215 -1.98 7.48 -3.86
C ARG A 215 -0.83 7.65 -4.85
N TYR A 216 0.11 6.71 -4.90
CA TYR A 216 1.37 6.85 -5.65
C TYR A 216 1.34 6.23 -7.04
N ARG A 217 0.40 5.30 -7.30
CA ARG A 217 0.21 4.59 -8.57
C ARG A 217 1.47 3.87 -9.06
N ARG A 218 2.23 3.28 -8.14
CA ARG A 218 3.50 2.58 -8.39
C ARG A 218 3.43 1.13 -7.92
N LEU A 219 2.73 0.29 -8.68
CA LEU A 219 2.60 -1.14 -8.35
C LEU A 219 3.97 -1.83 -8.20
N TRP A 220 4.93 -1.49 -9.06
CA TRP A 220 6.26 -2.08 -9.01
C TRP A 220 6.99 -1.83 -7.67
N VAL A 221 6.73 -0.70 -7.00
CA VAL A 221 7.32 -0.40 -5.69
C VAL A 221 6.76 -1.36 -4.63
N LEU A 222 5.44 -1.60 -4.65
CA LEU A 222 4.81 -2.54 -3.74
C LEU A 222 5.35 -3.96 -3.97
N ILE A 223 5.43 -4.38 -5.25
CA ILE A 223 5.99 -5.68 -5.65
C ILE A 223 7.42 -5.83 -5.12
N ALA A 224 8.29 -4.85 -5.37
CA ALA A 224 9.70 -4.91 -4.99
C ALA A 224 9.89 -4.95 -3.47
N VAL A 225 9.22 -4.06 -2.73
CA VAL A 225 9.33 -4.00 -1.27
C VAL A 225 8.71 -5.25 -0.62
N HIS A 226 7.56 -5.72 -1.10
CA HIS A 226 6.95 -6.97 -0.63
C HIS A 226 7.93 -8.13 -0.83
N GLY A 227 8.40 -8.35 -2.06
CA GLY A 227 9.34 -9.44 -2.37
C GLY A 227 10.62 -9.36 -1.55
N PHE A 228 11.16 -8.15 -1.34
CA PHE A 228 12.34 -7.94 -0.50
C PHE A 228 12.10 -8.34 0.96
N VAL A 229 11.01 -7.89 1.57
CA VAL A 229 10.66 -8.22 2.96
C VAL A 229 10.47 -9.72 3.14
N MET A 230 9.83 -10.40 2.18
CA MET A 230 9.66 -11.85 2.22
C MET A 230 10.99 -12.60 2.08
N ASN A 231 11.95 -12.06 1.32
CA ASN A 231 13.28 -12.67 1.21
C ASN A 231 14.08 -12.59 2.49
N VAL A 232 14.02 -11.47 3.21
CA VAL A 232 14.63 -11.37 4.54
C VAL A 232 14.10 -12.49 5.44
N GLN A 233 12.79 -12.75 5.41
CA GLN A 233 12.18 -13.83 6.19
C GLN A 233 12.60 -15.24 5.73
N VAL A 234 12.93 -15.42 4.45
CA VAL A 234 13.44 -16.71 3.94
C VAL A 234 14.92 -16.90 4.27
N PHE A 235 15.72 -15.85 4.36
CA PHE A 235 17.11 -15.98 4.79
C PHE A 235 17.27 -16.54 6.20
N ASP A 236 16.28 -16.34 7.06
CA ASP A 236 16.18 -17.01 8.37
C ASP A 236 16.17 -18.54 8.28
N ARG A 237 15.67 -19.09 7.16
CA ARG A 237 15.53 -20.53 6.91
C ARG A 237 16.71 -21.13 6.16
N VAL A 238 17.35 -20.31 5.32
CA VAL A 238 18.37 -20.73 4.35
C VAL A 238 19.79 -20.53 4.86
N ILE A 239 20.02 -19.56 5.76
CA ILE A 239 21.35 -19.31 6.30
C ILE A 239 21.52 -20.13 7.59
N PRO A 240 22.35 -21.18 7.61
CA PRO A 240 22.48 -22.10 8.75
C PRO A 240 23.21 -21.50 9.97
N SER A 241 23.42 -20.18 10.00
CA SER A 241 24.03 -19.44 11.10
C SER A 241 22.97 -18.63 11.82
N GLU A 242 22.64 -19.03 13.06
CA GLU A 242 21.68 -18.33 13.94
C GLU A 242 21.99 -16.83 14.05
N ASN A 243 23.27 -16.46 13.98
CA ASN A 243 23.71 -15.07 14.03
C ASN A 243 23.36 -14.28 12.77
N ALA A 244 23.53 -14.86 11.58
CA ALA A 244 23.32 -14.14 10.31
C ALA A 244 21.83 -13.90 10.05
N ALA A 245 20.99 -14.90 10.30
CA ALA A 245 19.54 -14.80 10.24
C ALA A 245 19.00 -13.73 11.20
N THR A 246 19.46 -13.76 12.45
CA THR A 246 19.13 -12.75 13.47
C THR A 246 19.55 -11.35 13.04
N ILE A 247 20.77 -11.18 12.52
CA ILE A 247 21.26 -9.88 12.02
C ILE A 247 20.38 -9.35 10.89
N MET A 248 20.02 -10.19 9.91
CA MET A 248 19.17 -9.77 8.79
C MET A 248 17.78 -9.35 9.26
N GLN A 249 17.22 -10.05 10.25
CA GLN A 249 15.94 -9.67 10.85
C GLN A 249 16.04 -8.33 11.59
N TRP A 250 17.13 -8.07 12.32
CA TRP A 250 17.38 -6.77 12.94
C TRP A 250 17.54 -5.65 11.93
N VAL A 251 18.27 -5.88 10.84
CA VAL A 251 18.40 -4.92 9.73
C VAL A 251 17.04 -4.57 9.16
N ASN A 252 16.18 -5.57 8.94
CA ASN A 252 14.83 -5.34 8.45
C ASN A 252 13.98 -4.55 9.46
N ILE A 253 14.01 -4.91 10.75
CA ILE A 253 13.34 -4.14 11.81
C ILE A 253 13.81 -2.69 11.80
N LEU A 254 15.12 -2.44 11.72
CA LEU A 254 15.69 -1.10 11.67
C LEU A 254 15.19 -0.33 10.43
N ILE A 255 15.21 -0.92 9.24
CA ILE A 255 14.70 -0.27 8.02
C ILE A 255 13.22 0.11 8.19
N LEU A 256 12.40 -0.80 8.69
CA LEU A 256 10.96 -0.58 8.87
C LEU A 256 10.67 0.50 9.92
N PHE A 257 11.36 0.46 11.05
CA PHE A 257 11.21 1.46 12.11
C PHE A 257 11.78 2.83 11.70
N THR A 258 12.92 2.87 11.02
CA THR A 258 13.47 4.11 10.47
C THR A 258 12.52 4.71 9.44
N ALA A 259 11.94 3.90 8.54
CA ALA A 259 10.93 4.37 7.61
C ALA A 259 9.69 4.91 8.33
N LEU A 260 9.23 4.23 9.39
CA LEU A 260 8.13 4.68 10.22
C LEU A 260 8.42 6.02 10.90
N LEU A 261 9.58 6.17 11.54
CA LEU A 261 10.01 7.42 12.17
C LEU A 261 10.15 8.54 11.13
N TRP A 262 10.83 8.27 10.02
CA TRP A 262 10.96 9.23 8.92
C TRP A 262 9.59 9.69 8.39
N TRP A 263 8.61 8.79 8.36
CA TRP A 263 7.27 9.11 7.90
C TRP A 263 6.44 9.86 8.95
N VAL A 264 6.50 9.46 10.22
CA VAL A 264 5.69 10.05 11.31
C VAL A 264 6.27 11.37 11.79
N THR A 265 7.59 11.47 11.97
CA THR A 265 8.25 12.60 12.65
C THR A 265 7.93 13.95 12.01
N PRO A 266 8.06 14.16 10.67
CA PRO A 266 7.71 15.45 10.07
C PRO A 266 6.24 15.83 10.31
N ARG A 267 5.33 14.85 10.17
CA ARG A 267 3.89 15.06 10.34
C ARG A 267 3.51 15.36 11.78
N ALA A 268 4.18 14.72 12.73
CA ALA A 268 4.00 15.02 14.14
C ALA A 268 4.53 16.41 14.46
N LEU A 269 5.73 16.76 13.99
CA LEU A 269 6.31 18.10 14.18
C LEU A 269 5.43 19.19 13.58
N ASP A 270 4.87 19.00 12.39
CA ASP A 270 3.92 19.94 11.77
C ASP A 270 2.65 20.15 12.60
N SER A 271 2.24 19.15 13.38
CA SER A 271 1.07 19.25 14.27
C SER A 271 1.37 19.94 15.61
N PHE A 272 2.63 19.90 16.07
CA PHE A 272 3.08 20.52 17.33
C PHE A 272 3.70 21.91 17.13
N LEU A 273 4.24 22.17 15.94
CA LEU A 273 4.76 23.45 15.51
C LEU A 273 3.76 24.01 14.47
N PRO A 274 2.58 24.50 14.89
CA PRO A 274 1.74 25.25 13.97
C PRO A 274 2.59 26.39 13.41
N ASN A 275 2.59 26.53 12.08
CA ASN A 275 3.25 27.62 11.36
C ASN A 275 2.59 28.98 11.70
N THR A 276 2.62 29.39 12.96
CA THR A 276 2.26 30.72 13.42
C THR A 276 3.54 31.50 13.67
N VAL A 277 4.18 31.95 12.60
CA VAL A 277 4.99 33.16 12.71
C VAL A 277 4.00 34.32 12.77
N ALA A 278 3.53 34.65 13.98
CA ALA A 278 2.82 35.91 14.22
C ALA A 278 3.84 37.03 14.10
N VAL A 279 4.03 37.58 12.90
CA VAL A 279 4.80 38.81 12.73
C VAL A 279 3.96 39.95 13.28
N ARG A 280 4.34 40.43 14.47
CA ARG A 280 3.76 41.63 15.09
C ARG A 280 4.30 42.85 14.36
N TYR A 281 3.63 43.26 13.28
CA TYR A 281 3.77 44.63 12.79
C TYR A 281 2.85 45.53 13.61
N GLY A 282 3.34 46.73 13.99
CA GLY A 282 2.70 47.62 14.95
C GLY A 282 1.18 47.72 14.83
N ASP A 283 0.51 47.59 15.98
CA ASP A 283 -0.89 47.87 16.30
C ASP A 283 -2.02 47.46 15.34
N ALA A 284 -1.79 46.54 14.39
CA ALA A 284 -2.87 45.90 13.65
C ALA A 284 -2.57 44.43 13.35
N THR A 285 -3.36 43.51 13.91
CA THR A 285 -3.37 42.09 13.52
C THR A 285 -4.00 41.96 12.13
N VAL A 286 -3.17 41.90 11.09
CA VAL A 286 -3.59 41.51 9.74
C VAL A 286 -3.14 40.07 9.50
N GLU A 287 -4.10 39.16 9.30
CA GLU A 287 -3.87 37.79 8.84
C GLU A 287 -3.34 37.82 7.40
N ALA A 288 -2.04 38.00 7.23
CA ALA A 288 -1.37 37.86 5.94
C ALA A 288 -0.81 36.43 5.80
N THR A 289 -1.28 35.74 4.76
CA THR A 289 -0.78 34.43 4.31
C THR A 289 0.67 34.60 3.82
N PRO A 290 1.66 33.79 4.25
CA PRO A 290 3.01 33.92 3.71
C PRO A 290 3.13 33.09 2.43
N MET A 291 3.09 33.77 1.27
CA MET A 291 3.94 33.32 0.17
C MET A 291 5.37 33.72 0.52
N VAL A 292 6.26 32.72 0.54
CA VAL A 292 7.71 32.82 0.31
C VAL A 292 8.33 34.10 0.88
N ALA A 293 8.95 33.99 2.07
CA ALA A 293 9.93 34.96 2.52
C ALA A 293 11.19 34.86 1.64
N GLU A 294 11.08 35.31 0.40
CA GLU A 294 12.19 35.87 -0.33
C GLU A 294 12.50 37.16 0.44
N VAL A 295 13.60 37.13 1.17
CA VAL A 295 14.14 38.25 1.91
C VAL A 295 14.41 39.39 0.92
N VAL A 296 13.41 40.23 0.67
CA VAL A 296 13.57 41.52 0.00
C VAL A 296 14.19 42.47 1.02
N LEU A 297 15.51 42.34 1.20
CA LEU A 297 16.32 43.40 1.78
C LEU A 297 16.36 44.55 0.75
N ASN A 298 15.74 45.68 1.10
CA ASN A 298 15.59 46.94 0.37
C ASN A 298 14.28 47.11 -0.44
N PRO A 299 13.20 47.55 0.23
CA PRO A 299 11.96 47.98 -0.44
C PRO A 299 12.09 49.30 -1.23
N GLU A 300 13.24 49.99 -1.16
CA GLU A 300 13.43 51.30 -1.83
C GLU A 300 13.88 51.21 -3.31
N LYS A 301 14.03 50.02 -3.89
CA LYS A 301 14.53 49.85 -5.28
C LYS A 301 13.59 49.13 -6.25
N LEU A 302 12.32 48.94 -5.90
CA LEU A 302 11.34 48.34 -6.81
C LEU A 302 10.57 49.45 -7.55
N ASP A 303 11.16 49.91 -8.65
CA ASP A 303 10.44 50.65 -9.69
C ASP A 303 9.41 49.70 -10.35
N PRO A 304 8.10 49.99 -10.26
CA PRO A 304 7.05 49.10 -10.75
C PRO A 304 7.04 48.89 -12.27
N ASP A 305 7.80 49.68 -13.05
CA ASP A 305 7.75 49.63 -14.52
C ASP A 305 8.89 48.84 -15.18
N SER A 306 9.76 48.16 -14.42
CA SER A 306 10.84 47.35 -15.00
C SER A 306 10.36 45.93 -15.39
N PRO A 307 10.42 45.52 -16.69
CA PRO A 307 9.98 44.20 -17.11
C PRO A 307 10.97 43.10 -16.67
N ARG A 308 10.48 42.14 -15.89
CA ARG A 308 11.22 40.95 -15.40
C ARG A 308 11.69 40.06 -16.55
N ARG A 309 12.85 40.34 -17.13
CA ARG A 309 13.57 39.44 -18.06
C ARG A 309 14.73 38.77 -17.34
N SER A 310 14.45 37.76 -16.51
CA SER A 310 15.36 36.63 -16.21
C SER A 310 14.68 35.69 -15.21
N PRO A 311 14.71 34.37 -15.42
CA PRO A 311 14.24 33.42 -14.41
C PRO A 311 15.26 33.32 -13.27
N PRO A 312 14.81 33.04 -12.03
CA PRO A 312 15.70 32.91 -10.89
C PRO A 312 16.59 31.67 -11.02
N VAL A 313 17.90 31.87 -10.83
CA VAL A 313 18.89 30.79 -10.68
C VAL A 313 18.71 30.20 -9.27
N LYS A 314 18.53 28.88 -9.19
CA LYS A 314 18.52 28.14 -7.91
C LYS A 314 19.96 27.85 -7.45
N PRO A 315 20.22 27.84 -6.13
CA PRO A 315 21.43 27.24 -5.59
C PRO A 315 21.45 25.73 -5.79
#